data_AF-A0A496ZH36-F1
#
_entry.id   AF-A0A496ZH36-F1
#
_cell.length_a   1.000
_cell.length_b   1.000
_cell.length_c   1.000
_cell.angle_alpha   90.00
_cell.angle_beta   90.00
_cell.angle_gamma   90.00
#
_symmetry.space_group_name_H-M   'P 1'
#
loop_
_entity.id
_entity.type
_entity.pdbx_description
1 polymer ?
#
loop_
_entity_poly.entity_id
_entity_poly.type
_entity_poly.pdbx_seq_one_letter_code
_entity_poly.pdbx_strand_id
1 'polypeptide(L)'
;MAKTKKQKADERRARKKKQGKSKRQGIPKILRQDPALREALNHRHPLVACLINEDWQEFGVAIVIVMRSAPIGCVYSGFLVDVLGVGLKDVMGDYGVNEDEIKEHKFLEGMQGGDMVACDYGLASNLVYGGLVWARKWKFKLPKD
;
A
#
# COMPACT_ATOMS: atom_id res chain seq x y z
N MET A 1 31.97 -21.58 -38.43
CA MET A 1 30.69 -21.79 -39.15
C MET A 1 29.66 -20.77 -38.67
N ALA A 2 29.05 -19.99 -39.57
CA ALA A 2 28.07 -18.97 -39.18
C ALA A 2 26.73 -19.63 -38.79
N LYS A 3 26.20 -19.30 -37.61
CA LYS A 3 24.90 -19.80 -37.14
C LYS A 3 23.80 -19.44 -38.13
N THR A 4 22.95 -20.40 -38.46
CA THR A 4 21.80 -20.20 -39.36
C THR A 4 20.78 -19.24 -38.74
N LYS A 5 20.00 -18.53 -39.57
CA LYS A 5 18.96 -17.58 -39.12
C LYS A 5 18.01 -18.20 -38.08
N LYS A 6 17.69 -19.49 -38.21
CA LYS A 6 16.84 -20.26 -37.28
C LYS A 6 17.46 -20.42 -35.89
N GLN A 7 18.74 -20.80 -35.81
CA GLN A 7 19.48 -20.94 -34.55
C GLN A 7 19.56 -19.62 -33.76
N LYS A 8 19.77 -18.49 -34.44
CA LYS A 8 19.76 -17.16 -33.80
C LYS A 8 18.37 -16.77 -33.27
N ALA A 9 17.30 -17.15 -33.97
CA ALA A 9 15.92 -16.86 -33.53
C ALA A 9 15.54 -17.67 -32.27
N ASP A 10 15.93 -18.95 -32.22
CA ASP A 10 15.65 -19.83 -31.08
C ASP A 10 16.41 -19.40 -29.81
N GLU A 11 17.69 -19.01 -29.92
CA GLU A 11 18.46 -18.43 -28.81
C GLU A 11 17.80 -17.14 -28.28
N ARG A 12 17.30 -16.28 -29.17
CA ARG A 12 16.62 -15.03 -28.78
C ARG A 12 15.30 -15.32 -28.05
N ARG A 13 14.56 -16.35 -28.46
CA ARG A 13 13.31 -16.80 -27.82
C ARG A 13 13.57 -17.45 -26.46
N ALA A 14 14.62 -18.27 -26.34
CA ALA A 14 15.06 -18.85 -25.07
C ALA A 14 15.53 -17.79 -24.07
N ARG A 15 16.27 -16.77 -24.54
CA ARG A 15 16.71 -15.64 -23.71
C ARG A 15 15.53 -14.80 -23.22
N LYS A 16 14.53 -14.52 -24.08
CA LYS A 16 13.26 -13.85 -23.66
C LYS A 16 12.49 -14.68 -22.62
N LYS A 17 12.39 -16.00 -22.79
CA LYS A 17 11.73 -16.89 -21.81
C LYS A 17 12.47 -16.92 -20.46
N LYS A 18 13.82 -16.98 -20.46
CA LYS A 18 14.64 -16.90 -19.23
C LYS A 18 14.47 -15.54 -18.52
N GLN A 19 14.51 -14.44 -19.26
CA GLN A 19 14.28 -13.10 -18.70
C GLN A 19 12.86 -12.94 -18.11
N GLY A 20 11.82 -13.48 -18.78
CA GLY A 20 10.46 -13.46 -18.25
C GLY A 20 10.28 -14.31 -16.98
N LYS A 21 10.95 -15.47 -16.89
CA LYS A 21 10.93 -16.30 -15.68
C LYS A 21 11.67 -15.65 -14.50
N SER A 22 12.83 -15.04 -14.73
CA SER A 22 13.57 -14.28 -13.71
C SER A 22 12.77 -13.10 -13.16
N LYS A 23 12.11 -12.30 -14.04
CA LYS A 23 11.22 -11.22 -13.59
C LYS A 23 10.03 -11.70 -12.76
N ARG A 24 9.56 -12.94 -12.98
CA ARG A 24 8.45 -13.55 -12.23
C ARG A 24 8.89 -14.17 -10.89
N GLN A 25 10.16 -14.47 -10.69
CA GLN A 25 10.66 -15.10 -9.45
C GLN A 25 10.75 -14.12 -8.28
N GLY A 26 10.88 -12.81 -8.53
CA GLY A 26 10.92 -11.79 -7.46
C GLY A 26 9.54 -11.36 -6.92
N ILE A 27 8.45 -11.84 -7.52
CA ILE A 27 7.09 -11.44 -7.14
C ILE A 27 6.46 -12.57 -6.29
N PRO A 28 6.00 -12.29 -5.06
CA PRO A 28 5.26 -13.25 -4.24
C PRO A 28 4.14 -13.93 -5.02
N LYS A 29 3.87 -15.21 -4.73
CA LYS A 29 2.88 -16.01 -5.47
C LYS A 29 1.48 -15.37 -5.43
N ILE A 30 1.09 -14.80 -4.29
CA ILE A 30 -0.19 -14.12 -4.10
C ILE A 30 -0.37 -12.95 -5.09
N LEU A 31 0.65 -12.09 -5.24
CA LEU A 31 0.64 -10.97 -6.20
C LEU A 31 0.76 -11.40 -7.67
N ARG A 32 1.12 -12.66 -7.93
CA ARG A 32 1.10 -13.22 -9.29
C ARG A 32 -0.28 -13.76 -9.67
N GLN A 33 -1.04 -14.21 -8.68
CA GLN A 33 -2.36 -14.79 -8.87
C GLN A 33 -3.45 -13.72 -8.93
N ASP A 34 -3.22 -12.58 -8.26
CA ASP A 34 -4.14 -11.44 -8.26
C ASP A 34 -3.47 -10.17 -8.82
N PRO A 35 -3.71 -9.85 -10.11
CA PRO A 35 -3.23 -8.63 -10.74
C PRO A 35 -3.79 -7.35 -10.11
N ALA A 36 -5.03 -7.38 -9.59
CA ALA A 36 -5.65 -6.21 -8.98
C ALA A 36 -4.96 -5.89 -7.65
N LEU A 37 -4.74 -6.90 -6.80
CA LEU A 37 -3.96 -6.77 -5.57
C LEU A 37 -2.52 -6.29 -5.83
N ARG A 38 -1.90 -6.78 -6.92
CA ARG A 38 -0.57 -6.32 -7.31
C ARG A 38 -0.55 -4.84 -7.67
N GLU A 39 -1.55 -4.37 -8.40
CA GLU A 39 -1.67 -2.96 -8.76
C GLU A 39 -1.98 -2.11 -7.53
N ALA A 40 -2.90 -2.57 -6.67
CA ALA A 40 -3.21 -1.93 -5.39
C ALA A 40 -1.98 -1.72 -4.50
N LEU A 41 -1.07 -2.71 -4.44
CA LEU A 41 0.15 -2.66 -3.63
C LEU A 41 1.34 -1.97 -4.32
N ASN A 42 1.15 -1.40 -5.50
CA ASN A 42 2.22 -0.72 -6.24
C ASN A 42 2.48 0.68 -5.67
N HIS A 43 3.43 0.76 -4.73
CA HIS A 43 3.89 2.01 -4.11
C HIS A 43 4.44 3.08 -5.09
N ARG A 44 4.62 2.76 -6.38
CA ARG A 44 5.05 3.71 -7.41
C ARG A 44 3.92 4.57 -7.94
N HIS A 45 2.67 4.25 -7.62
CA HIS A 45 1.54 5.12 -7.93
C HIS A 45 1.75 6.51 -7.31
N PRO A 46 1.46 7.61 -8.04
CA PRO A 46 1.62 8.95 -7.52
C PRO A 46 0.83 9.16 -6.22
N LEU A 47 1.46 9.79 -5.23
CA LEU A 47 0.77 10.17 -4.00
C LEU A 47 -0.23 11.29 -4.33
N VAL A 48 -1.49 11.09 -3.94
CA VAL A 48 -2.57 12.07 -4.12
C VAL A 48 -2.75 12.87 -2.84
N ALA A 49 -2.88 12.17 -1.72
CA ALA A 49 -3.09 12.79 -0.43
C ALA A 49 -2.57 11.89 0.70
N CYS A 50 -2.20 12.53 1.79
CA CYS A 50 -1.87 11.88 3.04
C CYS A 50 -2.55 12.67 4.15
N LEU A 51 -3.42 12.02 4.91
CA LEU A 51 -4.27 12.66 5.90
C LEU A 51 -4.06 12.02 7.27
N ILE A 52 -4.25 12.79 8.32
CA ILE A 52 -4.26 12.36 9.70
C ILE A 52 -5.38 13.09 10.46
N ASN A 53 -5.97 12.48 11.48
CA ASN A 53 -6.87 13.22 12.38
C ASN A 53 -6.10 14.31 13.14
N GLU A 54 -6.67 15.51 13.28
CA GLU A 54 -5.99 16.68 13.87
C GLU A 54 -5.55 16.44 15.32
N ASP A 55 -6.38 15.74 16.09
CA ASP A 55 -6.28 15.55 17.54
C ASP A 55 -5.45 14.32 17.98
N TRP A 56 -4.76 13.67 17.03
CA TRP A 56 -4.07 12.41 17.27
C TRP A 56 -3.02 12.45 18.39
N GLN A 57 -2.39 13.60 18.59
CA GLN A 57 -1.38 13.80 19.64
C GLN A 57 -2.02 13.88 21.02
N GLU A 58 -3.20 14.48 21.12
CA GLU A 58 -3.93 14.66 22.38
C GLU A 58 -4.51 13.32 22.85
N PHE A 59 -5.19 12.61 21.94
CA PHE A 59 -5.84 11.33 22.28
C PHE A 59 -4.89 10.13 22.23
N GLY A 60 -3.68 10.30 21.69
CA GLY A 60 -2.72 9.20 21.57
C GLY A 60 -3.11 8.14 20.55
N VAL A 61 -3.98 8.49 19.60
CA VAL A 61 -4.48 7.60 18.55
C VAL A 61 -4.47 8.34 17.21
N ALA A 62 -3.67 7.85 16.28
CA ALA A 62 -3.57 8.37 14.93
C ALA A 62 -4.33 7.50 13.94
N ILE A 63 -5.30 8.08 13.25
CA ILE A 63 -5.91 7.57 12.03
C ILE A 63 -5.17 8.19 10.87
N VAL A 64 -4.46 7.37 10.11
CA VAL A 64 -3.64 7.82 8.98
C VAL A 64 -4.23 7.26 7.69
N ILE A 65 -4.44 8.11 6.70
CA ILE A 65 -4.93 7.72 5.37
C ILE A 65 -3.90 8.12 4.33
N VAL A 66 -3.48 7.15 3.51
CA VAL A 66 -2.60 7.37 2.36
C VAL A 66 -3.35 7.04 1.09
N MET A 67 -3.40 7.98 0.16
CA MET A 67 -4.08 7.85 -1.12
C MET A 67 -3.11 7.97 -2.29
N ARG A 68 -3.26 7.09 -3.28
CA ARG A 68 -2.46 7.10 -4.50
C ARG A 68 -3.33 6.94 -5.74
N SER A 69 -2.98 7.65 -6.80
CA SER A 69 -3.66 7.57 -8.09
C SER A 69 -3.22 6.31 -8.84
N ALA A 70 -4.18 5.55 -9.35
CA ALA A 70 -3.95 4.30 -10.04
C ALA A 70 -4.78 4.22 -11.34
N PRO A 71 -4.50 3.25 -12.24
CA PRO A 71 -5.14 3.24 -13.55
C PRO A 71 -6.66 3.09 -13.54
N ILE A 72 -7.25 2.47 -12.51
CA ILE A 72 -8.70 2.25 -12.39
C ILE A 72 -9.34 3.08 -11.26
N GLY A 73 -8.75 4.23 -10.89
CA GLY A 73 -9.25 5.11 -9.83
C GLY A 73 -8.17 5.36 -8.78
N CYS A 74 -8.53 5.37 -7.50
CA CYS A 74 -7.59 5.54 -6.40
C CYS A 74 -7.38 4.24 -5.63
N VAL A 75 -6.18 4.11 -5.07
CA VAL A 75 -5.90 3.20 -3.95
C VAL A 75 -5.90 4.06 -2.69
N TYR A 76 -6.62 3.63 -1.65
CA TYR A 76 -6.43 4.20 -0.32
C TYR A 76 -6.00 3.11 0.67
N SER A 77 -5.26 3.53 1.69
CA SER A 77 -4.90 2.69 2.83
C SER A 77 -5.07 3.50 4.11
N GLY A 78 -5.93 3.01 4.99
CA GLY A 78 -6.20 3.55 6.31
C GLY A 78 -5.48 2.73 7.39
N PHE A 79 -4.92 3.41 8.38
CA PHE A 79 -4.18 2.80 9.49
C PHE A 79 -4.66 3.42 10.80
N LEU A 80 -4.97 2.57 11.77
CA LEU A 80 -5.22 3.00 13.15
C LEU A 80 -3.98 2.67 13.98
N VAL A 81 -3.32 3.71 14.49
CA VAL A 81 -2.08 3.60 15.26
C VAL A 81 -2.31 4.16 16.66
N ASP A 82 -2.24 3.29 17.66
CA ASP A 82 -2.21 3.67 19.07
C ASP A 82 -0.76 4.04 19.44
N VAL A 83 -0.47 5.34 19.54
CA VAL A 83 0.88 5.86 19.81
C VAL A 83 1.26 5.80 21.30
N LEU A 84 0.30 5.60 22.20
CA LEU A 84 0.55 5.49 23.64
C LEU A 84 0.48 4.05 24.17
N GLY A 85 -0.02 3.11 23.37
CA GLY A 85 -0.27 1.73 23.78
C GLY A 85 0.26 0.70 22.79
N VAL A 86 -0.64 0.11 22.01
CA VAL A 86 -0.35 -1.15 21.30
C VAL A 86 0.46 -0.98 20.00
N GLY A 87 0.58 0.23 19.48
CA GLY A 87 1.15 0.48 18.15
C GLY A 87 0.10 0.31 17.05
N LEU A 88 0.47 -0.34 15.94
CA LEU A 88 -0.46 -0.53 14.81
C LEU A 88 -1.61 -1.47 15.21
N LYS A 89 -2.82 -0.91 15.29
CA LYS A 89 -4.01 -1.55 15.86
C LYS A 89 -4.96 -2.08 14.80
N ASP A 90 -5.11 -1.37 13.68
CA ASP A 90 -5.97 -1.79 12.57
C ASP A 90 -5.48 -1.28 11.23
N VAL A 91 -5.88 -1.96 10.15
CA VAL A 91 -5.59 -1.58 8.76
C VAL A 91 -6.80 -1.82 7.88
N MET A 92 -7.04 -0.91 6.95
CA MET A 92 -8.06 -1.05 5.92
C MET A 92 -7.57 -0.45 4.61
N GLY A 93 -8.17 -0.84 3.49
CA GLY A 93 -7.81 -0.30 2.20
C GLY A 93 -8.71 -0.84 1.11
N ASP A 94 -8.76 -0.11 0.01
CA ASP A 94 -9.48 -0.52 -1.18
C ASP A 94 -8.79 0.01 -2.44
N TYR A 95 -9.16 -0.54 -3.59
CA TYR A 95 -8.61 -0.21 -4.89
C TYR A 95 -9.71 -0.06 -5.94
N GLY A 96 -9.59 1.02 -6.72
CA GLY A 96 -10.55 1.36 -7.76
C GLY A 96 -11.66 2.28 -7.27
N VAL A 97 -11.42 2.95 -6.14
CA VAL A 97 -12.36 3.90 -5.53
C VAL A 97 -12.36 5.18 -6.36
N ASN A 98 -13.54 5.74 -6.61
CA ASN A 98 -13.66 7.01 -7.33
C ASN A 98 -13.19 8.17 -6.43
N GLU A 99 -12.50 9.17 -7.01
CA GLU A 99 -12.12 10.38 -6.28
C GLU A 99 -13.33 11.12 -5.70
N ASP A 100 -14.46 11.09 -6.40
CA ASP A 100 -15.69 11.73 -5.91
C ASP A 100 -16.29 10.95 -4.74
N GLU A 101 -16.19 9.62 -4.70
CA GLU A 101 -16.61 8.81 -3.53
C GLU A 101 -15.75 9.12 -2.30
N ILE A 102 -14.48 9.47 -2.50
CA ILE A 102 -13.56 9.88 -1.43
C ILE A 102 -13.89 11.31 -0.95
N LYS A 103 -14.21 12.23 -1.87
CA LYS A 103 -14.48 13.65 -1.58
C LYS A 103 -15.90 13.90 -1.06
N GLU A 104 -16.90 13.19 -1.57
CA GLU A 104 -18.31 13.52 -1.36
C GLU A 104 -18.88 12.98 -0.05
N HIS A 105 -18.44 11.84 0.50
CA HIS A 105 -19.14 11.32 1.68
C HIS A 105 -18.42 10.23 2.47
N LYS A 106 -18.52 10.32 3.80
CA LYS A 106 -18.55 9.20 4.77
C LYS A 106 -17.26 8.42 5.02
N PHE A 107 -16.28 8.42 4.12
CA PHE A 107 -15.03 7.68 4.34
C PHE A 107 -14.20 8.28 5.47
N LEU A 108 -14.16 9.62 5.55
CA LEU A 108 -13.48 10.38 6.61
C LEU A 108 -14.40 10.58 7.82
N GLU A 109 -15.69 10.81 7.62
CA GLU A 109 -16.66 11.05 8.71
C GLU A 109 -16.96 9.78 9.53
N GLY A 110 -16.79 8.58 8.96
CA GLY A 110 -17.03 7.29 9.62
C GLY A 110 -15.84 6.76 10.42
N MET A 111 -14.63 7.29 10.22
CA MET A 111 -13.50 6.96 11.09
C MET A 111 -13.61 7.84 12.34
N GLN A 112 -13.86 7.21 13.49
CA GLN A 112 -13.96 7.90 14.79
C GLN A 112 -12.67 8.68 15.08
N GLY A 113 -12.59 9.96 14.69
CA GLY A 113 -11.34 10.73 14.80
C GLY A 113 -11.41 12.20 14.45
N GLY A 114 -12.58 12.84 14.43
CA GLY A 114 -12.64 14.28 14.16
C GLY A 114 -12.16 14.68 12.76
N ASP A 115 -11.80 15.96 12.61
CA ASP A 115 -11.42 16.51 11.32
C ASP A 115 -10.07 15.96 10.84
N MET A 116 -10.03 15.57 9.56
CA MET A 116 -8.83 15.04 8.93
C MET A 116 -8.06 16.16 8.25
N VAL A 117 -6.79 16.31 8.60
CA VAL A 117 -5.89 17.34 8.07
C VAL A 117 -4.79 16.71 7.23
N ALA A 118 -4.27 17.46 6.27
CA ALA A 118 -3.14 17.01 5.45
C ALA A 118 -1.88 16.83 6.30
N CYS A 119 -1.12 15.77 6.03
CA CYS A 119 0.16 15.53 6.67
C CYS A 119 1.23 15.09 5.67
N ASP A 120 2.49 15.18 6.08
CA ASP A 120 3.61 14.70 5.28
C ASP A 120 3.64 13.16 5.22
N TYR A 121 4.01 12.61 4.07
CA TYR A 121 4.14 11.16 3.88
C TYR A 121 5.16 10.54 4.84
N GLY A 122 6.23 11.25 5.17
CA GLY A 122 7.23 10.83 6.15
C GLY A 122 6.63 10.66 7.54
N LEU A 123 5.77 11.58 7.99
CA LEU A 123 5.06 11.46 9.26
C LEU A 123 4.17 10.21 9.27
N ALA A 124 3.32 10.05 8.25
CA ALA A 124 2.45 8.89 8.11
C ALA A 124 3.24 7.56 8.11
N SER A 125 4.30 7.50 7.30
CA SER A 125 5.20 6.34 7.23
C SER A 125 5.83 6.04 8.59
N ASN A 126 6.31 7.05 9.30
CA ASN A 126 6.94 6.88 10.61
C ASN A 126 5.95 6.37 11.66
N LEU A 127 4.73 6.89 11.71
CA LEU A 127 3.69 6.42 12.63
C LEU A 127 3.33 4.95 12.36
N VAL A 128 3.05 4.61 11.11
CA VAL A 128 2.62 3.26 10.73
C VAL A 128 3.74 2.23 10.94
N TYR A 129 4.94 2.49 10.42
CA TYR A 129 6.06 1.55 10.59
C TYR A 129 6.57 1.53 12.04
N GLY A 130 6.59 2.66 12.73
CA GLY A 130 6.93 2.75 14.14
C GLY A 130 5.97 1.93 14.99
N GLY A 131 4.66 2.10 14.79
CA GLY A 131 3.61 1.32 15.45
C GLY A 131 3.71 -0.18 15.16
N LEU A 132 4.03 -0.57 13.91
CA LEU A 132 4.26 -1.97 13.53
C LEU A 132 5.47 -2.58 14.26
N VAL A 133 6.59 -1.84 14.29
CA VAL A 133 7.82 -2.28 14.96
C VAL A 133 7.60 -2.41 16.47
N TRP A 134 6.91 -1.43 17.07
CA TRP A 134 6.53 -1.45 18.48
C TRP A 134 5.67 -2.65 18.82
N ALA A 135 4.57 -2.87 18.08
CA ALA A 135 3.67 -3.99 18.27
C ALA A 135 4.41 -5.33 18.21
N ARG A 136 5.32 -5.50 17.24
CA ARG A 136 6.15 -6.71 17.12
C ARG A 136 7.09 -6.89 18.31
N LYS A 137 7.79 -5.82 18.72
CA LYS A 137 8.74 -5.85 19.84
C LYS A 137 8.06 -6.34 21.12
N TRP A 138 6.85 -5.85 21.38
CA TRP A 138 6.07 -6.15 22.57
C TRP A 138 5.07 -7.30 22.40
N LYS A 139 5.09 -7.96 21.23
CA LYS A 139 4.23 -9.10 20.90
C LYS A 139 2.73 -8.78 20.98
N PHE A 140 2.34 -7.53 20.73
CA PHE A 140 0.95 -7.17 20.50
C PHE A 140 0.45 -7.83 19.21
N LYS A 141 -0.84 -8.18 19.19
CA LYS A 141 -1.47 -8.79 18.04
C LYS A 141 -1.59 -7.74 16.93
N LEU A 142 -0.98 -8.02 15.79
CA LEU A 142 -1.18 -7.22 14.59
C LEU A 142 -2.53 -7.49 13.96
N PRO A 143 -3.09 -6.53 13.19
CA PRO A 143 -4.26 -6.75 12.36
C PRO A 143 -4.07 -7.99 11.49
N LYS A 144 -5.10 -8.82 11.44
CA LYS A 144 -5.19 -9.94 10.50
C LYS A 144 -6.43 -9.67 9.65
N ASP A 145 -6.35 -10.12 8.40
CA ASP A 145 -7.44 -10.12 7.41
C ASP A 145 -8.84 -10.24 8.04
#